data_AF-A0A6M4A6M0-F1
#
_entry.id   AF-A0A6M4A6M0-F1
#
_cell.length_a   1.000
_cell.length_b   1.000
_cell.length_c   1.000
_cell.angle_alpha   90.00
_cell.angle_beta   90.00
_cell.angle_gamma   90.00
#
_symmetry.space_group_name_H-M   'P 1'
#
loop_
_entity.id
_entity.type
_entity.pdbx_description
1 polymer ?
#
loop_
_entity_poly.entity_id
_entity_poly.type
_entity_poly.pdbx_seq_one_letter_code
_entity_poly.pdbx_strand_id
1 'polypeptide(L)'
;MAGGSHGKDRIGFSLPNLRYALRWSAREVLHYLRQRVLADLARLDAAVSAQDFLLPSGPSIADLSCSAYLFWLDQVGIDESAYPHLQRWLARLRALPHWQHPDLAMQAVAPDTSLARDE
;
A
#
# COMPACT_ATOMS: atom_id res chain seq x y z
N MET A 1 0.01 19.37 26.02
CA MET A 1 0.36 19.66 24.61
C MET A 1 0.35 18.35 23.82
N ALA A 2 -0.84 17.84 23.50
CA ALA A 2 -0.98 16.63 22.68
C ALA A 2 -0.88 17.04 21.22
N GLY A 3 0.28 16.81 20.61
CA GLY A 3 0.47 17.00 19.17
C GLY A 3 -0.44 16.04 18.41
N GLY A 4 -1.54 16.57 17.90
CA GLY A 4 -2.50 15.82 17.11
C GLY A 4 -1.81 15.09 15.96
N SER A 5 -2.00 13.77 15.93
CA SER A 5 -1.59 12.83 14.90
C SER A 5 -2.19 13.22 13.54
N HIS A 6 -1.50 14.07 12.77
CA HIS A 6 -1.85 14.37 11.38
C HIS A 6 -1.20 13.35 10.44
N GLY A 7 -2.03 12.50 9.85
CA GLY A 7 -1.71 11.70 8.67
C GLY A 7 -1.79 10.19 8.89
N LYS A 8 -3.01 9.64 8.93
CA LYS A 8 -3.22 8.19 8.81
C LYS A 8 -2.93 7.67 7.39
N ASP A 9 -2.85 8.55 6.38
CA ASP A 9 -2.68 8.17 4.97
C ASP A 9 -1.28 8.48 4.40
N ARG A 10 -0.24 8.43 5.24
CA ARG A 10 1.13 8.80 4.80
C ARG A 10 1.79 7.76 3.90
N ILE A 11 1.44 6.48 4.11
CA ILE A 11 2.04 5.37 3.36
C ILE A 11 1.66 5.40 1.88
N GLY A 12 0.46 5.88 1.56
CA GLY A 12 0.00 6.07 0.18
C GLY A 12 0.78 7.12 -0.60
N PHE A 13 1.61 7.94 0.07
CA PHE A 13 2.44 8.96 -0.57
C PHE A 13 3.94 8.65 -0.46
N SER A 14 4.41 8.12 0.67
CA SER A 14 5.86 7.93 0.89
C SER A 14 6.46 6.87 -0.03
N LEU A 15 5.81 5.72 -0.18
CA LEU A 15 6.32 4.62 -1.02
C LEU A 15 6.34 4.95 -2.53
N PRO A 16 5.25 5.42 -3.16
CA PRO A 16 5.29 5.78 -4.58
C PRO A 16 6.32 6.87 -4.88
N ASN A 17 6.50 7.84 -3.98
CA ASN A 17 7.52 8.86 -4.15
C ASN A 17 8.93 8.28 -4.13
N LEU A 18 9.25 7.37 -3.21
CA LEU A 18 10.55 6.70 -3.21
C LEU A 18 10.74 5.88 -4.50
N ARG A 19 9.72 5.09 -4.87
CA ARG A 19 9.74 4.25 -6.08
C ARG A 19 9.98 5.08 -7.35
N TYR A 20 9.34 6.25 -7.46
CA TYR A 20 9.54 7.17 -8.57
C TYR A 20 10.90 7.86 -8.51
N ALA A 21 11.30 8.35 -7.32
CA ALA A 21 12.54 9.10 -7.12
C ALA A 21 13.80 8.30 -7.46
N LEU A 22 13.79 6.97 -7.27
CA LEU A 22 14.88 6.06 -7.63
C LEU A 22 15.33 6.18 -9.09
N ARG A 23 14.47 6.70 -9.98
CA ARG A 23 14.83 6.90 -11.38
C ARG A 23 15.91 7.98 -11.52
N TRP A 24 15.71 9.16 -10.94
CA TRP A 24 16.48 10.37 -11.31
C TRP A 24 16.84 11.32 -10.15
N SER A 25 16.63 10.94 -8.89
CA SER A 25 16.82 11.85 -7.74
C SER A 25 18.22 11.79 -7.13
N ALA A 26 18.65 12.91 -6.53
CA ALA A 26 19.87 13.00 -5.75
C ALA A 26 19.84 12.08 -4.51
N ARG A 27 21.03 11.68 -4.04
CA ARG A 27 21.20 10.71 -2.93
C ARG A 27 20.51 11.18 -1.63
N GLU A 28 20.57 12.46 -1.34
CA GLU A 28 20.00 13.08 -0.14
C GLU A 28 18.47 12.99 -0.15
N VAL A 29 17.86 13.19 -1.33
CA VAL A 29 16.41 13.03 -1.53
C VAL A 29 16.00 11.58 -1.35
N LEU A 30 16.77 10.64 -1.94
CA LEU A 30 16.51 9.21 -1.78
C LEU A 30 16.62 8.78 -0.32
N HIS A 31 17.63 9.24 0.41
CA HIS A 31 17.78 8.97 1.83
C HIS A 31 16.58 9.50 2.63
N TYR A 32 16.20 10.76 2.42
CA TYR A 32 15.05 11.36 3.08
C TYR A 32 13.75 10.59 2.81
N LEU A 33 13.47 10.24 1.55
CA LEU A 33 12.28 9.49 1.18
C LEU A 33 12.29 8.08 1.77
N ARG A 34 13.45 7.39 1.78
CA ARG A 34 13.58 6.07 2.40
C ARG A 34 13.26 6.10 3.89
N GLN A 35 13.77 7.08 4.64
CA GLN A 35 13.46 7.22 6.07
C GLN A 35 11.96 7.40 6.32
N ARG A 36 11.26 8.14 5.44
CA ARG A 36 9.81 8.30 5.54
C ARG A 36 9.07 7.00 5.30
N VAL A 37 9.45 6.24 4.27
CA VAL A 37 8.84 4.93 3.98
C VAL A 37 9.01 3.98 5.16
N LEU A 38 10.22 3.87 5.71
CA LEU A 38 10.49 2.98 6.84
C LEU A 38 9.66 3.35 8.08
N ALA A 39 9.53 4.65 8.38
CA ALA A 39 8.71 5.12 9.50
C ALA A 39 7.20 4.88 9.29
N ASP A 40 6.71 5.06 8.07
CA ASP A 40 5.30 4.84 7.75
C ASP A 40 4.96 3.33 7.73
N LEU A 41 5.86 2.47 7.24
CA LEU A 41 5.71 1.00 7.30
C LEU A 41 5.67 0.49 8.74
N ALA A 42 6.58 0.97 9.60
CA ALA A 42 6.56 0.61 11.02
C ALA A 42 5.26 1.03 11.71
N ARG A 43 4.73 2.21 11.39
CA ARG A 43 3.44 2.67 11.91
C ARG A 43 2.28 1.80 11.42
N LEU A 44 2.27 1.47 10.13
CA LEU A 44 1.20 0.65 9.55
C LEU A 44 1.21 -0.77 10.12
N ASP A 45 2.39 -1.40 10.23
CA ASP A 45 2.58 -2.71 10.83
C ASP A 45 2.02 -2.74 12.28
N ALA A 46 2.33 -1.72 13.08
CA ALA A 46 1.75 -1.57 14.41
C ALA A 46 0.22 -1.37 14.38
N ALA A 47 -0.32 -0.62 13.43
CA ALA A 47 -1.75 -0.36 13.31
C ALA A 47 -2.57 -1.62 12.97
N VAL A 48 -2.01 -2.53 12.16
CA VAL A 48 -2.64 -3.81 11.80
C VAL A 48 -2.21 -4.97 12.69
N SER A 49 -1.56 -4.69 13.83
CA SER A 49 -1.06 -5.73 14.74
C SER A 49 -2.16 -6.53 15.43
N ALA A 50 -3.23 -5.85 15.87
CA ALA A 50 -4.30 -6.41 16.69
C ALA A 50 -5.60 -6.71 15.92
N GLN A 51 -5.66 -6.36 14.63
CA GLN A 51 -6.87 -6.50 13.81
C GLN A 51 -6.55 -7.18 12.49
N ASP A 52 -7.56 -7.80 11.88
CA ASP A 52 -7.39 -8.49 10.61
C ASP A 52 -7.38 -7.55 9.40
N PHE A 53 -8.10 -6.43 9.51
CA PHE A 53 -8.19 -5.33 8.56
C PHE A 53 -8.11 -4.00 9.32
N LEU A 54 -8.02 -2.88 8.60
CA LEU A 54 -7.89 -1.55 9.23
C LEU A 54 -9.14 -1.13 10.02
N LEU A 55 -10.30 -1.67 9.68
CA LEU A 55 -11.56 -1.43 10.38
C LEU A 55 -12.11 -2.74 10.99
N PRO A 56 -12.73 -2.68 12.18
CA PRO A 56 -13.35 -3.86 12.81
C PRO A 56 -14.46 -4.52 11.97
N SER A 57 -15.07 -3.76 11.06
CA SER A 57 -16.16 -4.23 10.19
C SER A 57 -15.70 -5.16 9.05
N GLY A 58 -14.40 -5.42 8.93
CA GLY A 58 -13.84 -6.26 7.86
C GLY A 58 -13.15 -5.45 6.75
N PRO A 59 -12.88 -6.08 5.58
CA PRO A 59 -12.15 -5.44 4.48
C PRO A 59 -12.93 -4.24 3.95
N SER A 60 -12.23 -3.13 3.71
CA SER A 60 -12.85 -1.87 3.28
C SER A 60 -11.99 -1.12 2.27
N ILE A 61 -12.51 -0.02 1.73
CA ILE A 61 -11.75 0.90 0.87
C ILE A 61 -10.50 1.46 1.57
N ALA A 62 -10.50 1.54 2.91
CA ALA A 62 -9.32 1.95 3.66
C ALA A 62 -8.15 0.99 3.43
N ASP A 63 -8.43 -0.32 3.40
CA ASP A 63 -7.39 -1.33 3.19
C ASP A 63 -6.81 -1.27 1.78
N LEU A 64 -7.69 -1.16 0.78
CA LEU A 64 -7.30 -1.03 -0.63
C LEU A 64 -6.48 0.25 -0.87
N SER A 65 -6.91 1.37 -0.29
CA SER A 65 -6.23 2.67 -0.44
C SER A 65 -4.85 2.67 0.23
N CYS A 66 -4.72 2.06 1.41
CA CYS A 66 -3.44 2.00 2.12
C CYS A 66 -2.47 0.99 1.52
N SER A 67 -2.98 -0.12 0.95
CA SER A 67 -2.15 -1.18 0.38
C SER A 67 -1.70 -0.94 -1.06
N ALA A 68 -2.30 0.01 -1.78
CA ALA A 68 -2.17 0.18 -3.23
C ALA A 68 -0.73 0.05 -3.77
N TYR A 69 0.26 0.67 -3.09
CA TYR A 69 1.66 0.61 -3.51
C TYR A 69 2.52 -0.45 -2.80
N LEU A 70 2.01 -1.06 -1.73
CA LEU A 70 2.77 -1.99 -0.89
C LEU A 70 3.07 -3.32 -1.60
N PHE A 71 2.37 -3.63 -2.68
CA PHE A 71 2.64 -4.80 -3.51
C PHE A 71 3.91 -4.66 -4.38
N TRP A 72 4.63 -3.53 -4.31
CA TRP A 72 5.91 -3.28 -4.99
C TRP A 72 7.05 -2.86 -4.02
N LEU A 73 7.03 -3.34 -2.78
CA LEU A 73 8.08 -3.04 -1.78
C LEU A 73 9.48 -3.52 -2.24
N ASP A 74 9.53 -4.63 -2.96
CA ASP A 74 10.74 -5.20 -3.55
C ASP A 74 11.42 -4.23 -4.52
N GLN A 75 10.64 -3.44 -5.27
CA GLN A 75 11.16 -2.47 -6.24
C GLN A 75 11.90 -1.29 -5.58
N VAL A 76 11.75 -1.10 -4.27
CA VAL A 76 12.50 -0.12 -3.48
C VAL A 76 13.51 -0.79 -2.52
N GLY A 77 13.74 -2.09 -2.69
CA GLY A 77 14.66 -2.86 -1.85
C GLY A 77 14.22 -2.90 -0.39
N ILE A 78 12.93 -3.11 -0.13
CA ILE A 78 12.38 -3.36 1.20
C ILE A 78 11.78 -4.76 1.22
N ASP A 79 12.20 -5.56 2.19
CA ASP A 79 11.64 -6.89 2.43
C ASP A 79 10.37 -6.79 3.28
N GLU A 80 9.24 -7.28 2.74
CA GLU A 80 7.94 -7.35 3.42
C GLU A 80 8.03 -8.17 4.72
N SER A 81 8.93 -9.17 4.79
CA SER A 81 9.09 -10.06 5.94
C SER A 81 9.56 -9.33 7.22
N ALA A 82 10.14 -8.14 7.09
CA ALA A 82 10.53 -7.30 8.21
C ALA A 82 9.32 -6.71 8.98
N TYR A 83 8.11 -6.83 8.42
CA TYR A 83 6.87 -6.28 8.96
C TYR A 83 5.79 -7.39 9.04
N PRO A 84 5.84 -8.26 10.05
CA PRO A 84 5.04 -9.49 10.08
C PRO A 84 3.52 -9.24 10.17
N HIS A 85 3.08 -8.15 10.78
CA HIS A 85 1.65 -7.83 10.85
C HIS A 85 1.15 -7.25 9.53
N LEU A 86 1.95 -6.39 8.89
CA LEU A 86 1.73 -5.91 7.54
C LEU A 86 1.69 -7.05 6.54
N GLN A 87 2.64 -7.98 6.60
CA GLN A 87 2.69 -9.16 5.72
C GLN A 87 1.42 -10.01 5.85
N ARG A 88 0.98 -10.29 7.09
CA ARG A 88 -0.27 -11.01 7.34
C ARG A 88 -1.48 -10.26 6.77
N TRP A 89 -1.54 -8.95 6.95
CA TRP A 89 -2.63 -8.11 6.43
C TRP A 89 -2.65 -8.08 4.89
N LEU A 90 -1.50 -7.91 4.23
CA LEU A 90 -1.41 -7.99 2.77
C LEU A 90 -1.78 -9.37 2.23
N ALA A 91 -1.39 -10.45 2.91
CA ALA A 91 -1.79 -11.81 2.55
C ALA A 91 -3.32 -11.99 2.58
N ARG A 92 -4.02 -11.35 3.53
CA ARG A 92 -5.49 -11.37 3.59
C ARG A 92 -6.12 -10.60 2.43
N LEU A 93 -5.54 -9.46 2.05
CA LEU A 93 -6.01 -8.71 0.88
C LEU A 93 -5.83 -9.52 -0.41
N ARG A 94 -4.69 -10.20 -0.57
CA ARG A 94 -4.42 -11.12 -1.69
C ARG A 94 -5.42 -12.28 -1.76
N ALA A 95 -6.02 -12.65 -0.64
CA ALA A 95 -7.01 -13.74 -0.55
C ALA A 95 -8.46 -13.29 -0.80
N LEU A 96 -8.73 -12.00 -1.01
CA LEU A 96 -10.08 -11.52 -1.28
C LEU A 96 -10.59 -12.04 -2.65
N PRO A 97 -11.90 -12.35 -2.78
CA PRO A 97 -12.49 -12.71 -4.06
C PRO A 97 -12.20 -11.65 -5.12
N HIS A 98 -11.83 -12.10 -6.32
CA HIS A 98 -11.50 -11.24 -7.46
C HIS A 98 -10.30 -10.31 -7.26
N TRP A 99 -9.52 -10.48 -6.18
CA TRP A 99 -8.28 -9.74 -6.03
C TRP A 99 -7.33 -10.07 -7.18
N GLN A 100 -6.71 -9.03 -7.72
CA GLN A 100 -5.66 -9.14 -8.72
C GLN A 100 -4.48 -8.29 -8.28
N HIS A 101 -3.28 -8.74 -8.61
CA HIS A 101 -2.10 -7.91 -8.41
C HIS A 101 -2.27 -6.60 -9.19
N PRO A 102 -1.87 -5.44 -8.64
CA PRO A 102 -2.01 -4.16 -9.34
C PRO A 102 -1.41 -4.13 -10.75
N ASP A 103 -0.32 -4.86 -11.01
CA ASP A 103 0.26 -4.97 -12.36
C ASP A 103 -0.69 -5.62 -13.38
N LEU A 104 -1.59 -6.51 -12.94
CA LEU A 104 -2.62 -7.10 -13.78
C LEU A 104 -3.85 -6.20 -13.85
N ALA A 105 -4.29 -5.65 -12.72
CA ALA A 105 -5.47 -4.79 -12.64
C ALA A 105 -5.33 -3.48 -13.43
N MET A 106 -4.10 -2.99 -13.61
CA MET A 106 -3.80 -1.78 -14.38
C MET A 106 -3.49 -2.03 -15.86
N GLN A 107 -3.48 -3.29 -16.30
CA GLN A 107 -3.41 -3.57 -17.74
C GLN A 107 -4.70 -3.09 -18.41
N ALA A 108 -4.58 -2.57 -19.63
CA ALA A 108 -5.75 -2.27 -20.44
C ALA A 108 -6.50 -3.57 -20.71
N VAL A 109 -7.56 -3.81 -19.94
CA VAL A 109 -8.55 -4.83 -20.25
C VAL A 109 -9.44 -4.24 -21.34
N ALA A 110 -9.61 -4.96 -22.45
CA ALA A 110 -10.63 -4.57 -23.43
C ALA A 110 -11.97 -4.41 -22.69
N PRO A 111 -12.76 -3.35 -22.96
CA PRO A 111 -14.00 -3.13 -22.23
C PRO A 111 -14.86 -4.39 -22.28
N ASP A 112 -15.33 -4.83 -21.11
CA ASP A 112 -16.26 -5.95 -21.03
C ASP A 112 -17.59 -5.51 -21.62
N THR A 113 -17.81 -5.86 -22.90
CA THR A 113 -19.03 -5.53 -23.63
C THR A 113 -20.25 -6.25 -23.07
N SER A 114 -20.09 -7.24 -22.17
CA SER A 114 -21.22 -7.89 -21.50
C SER A 114 -21.88 -7.03 -20.41
N LEU A 115 -21.21 -5.95 -19.97
CA LEU A 115 -21.75 -4.94 -19.05
C LEU A 115 -22.38 -3.75 -19.78
N ALA A 116 -22.34 -3.72 -21.12
CA ALA A 116 -23.10 -2.74 -21.88
C ALA A 116 -24.58 -3.01 -21.61
N ARG A 117 -25.26 -2.04 -20.99
CA ARG A 117 -26.71 -2.09 -20.85
C ARG A 117 -27.30 -1.90 -22.23
N ASP A 118 -28.15 -2.83 -22.65
CA ASP A 118 -29.01 -2.63 -23.82
C ASP A 118 -29.84 -1.36 -23.59
N GLU A 119 -29.72 -0.38 -24.49
CA GLU A 119 -30.52 0.86 -24.51
C GLU A 119 -31.98 0.60 -24.92
#